data_AF-A0A3G9JPE7-F1
#
_entry.id   AF-A0A3G9JPE7-F1
#
_cell.length_a   1.000
_cell.length_b   1.000
_cell.length_c   1.000
_cell.angle_alpha   90.00
_cell.angle_beta   90.00
_cell.angle_gamma   90.00
#
_symmetry.space_group_name_H-M   'P 1'
#
loop_
_entity.id
_entity.type
_entity.pdbx_description
1 polymer ?
#
loop_
_entity_poly.entity_id
_entity_poly.type
_entity_poly.pdbx_seq_one_letter_code
_entity_poly.pdbx_strand_id
1 'polypeptide(L)' 'MIKDQEVLRVLIAIGHPAHQSTIVPAQKSLAYYQDEQHHFYVPKKALSKIVTIL' A
#
# COMPACT_ATOMS: atom_id res chain seq x y z
N MET A 1 25.50 4.71 -16.63
CA MET A 1 26.00 5.51 -15.49
C MET A 1 24.95 6.56 -15.18
N ILE A 2 24.31 6.48 -14.02
CA ILE A 2 23.48 7.56 -13.50
C ILE A 2 24.45 8.71 -13.20
N LYS A 3 24.22 9.90 -13.77
CA LYS A 3 25.05 11.07 -13.48
C LYS A 3 24.89 11.39 -11.99
N ASP A 4 25.98 11.69 -11.29
CA ASP A 4 26.07 11.93 -9.83
C ASP A 4 25.17 13.07 -9.28
N GLN A 5 24.29 13.66 -10.11
CA GLN A 5 23.34 14.72 -9.74
C GLN A 5 21.87 14.29 -9.80
N GLU A 6 21.56 13.06 -10.20
CA GLU A 6 20.18 12.56 -10.22
C GLU A 6 19.86 11.79 -8.93
N VAL A 7 19.05 12.40 -8.06
CA VAL A 7 18.49 11.72 -6.88
C VAL A 7 17.27 10.92 -7.32
N LEU A 8 17.39 9.60 -7.36
CA LEU A 8 16.27 8.69 -7.55
C LEU A 8 15.25 8.86 -6.41
N ARG A 9 14.05 9.36 -6.72
CA ARG A 9 12.99 9.59 -5.72
C ARG A 9 12.08 8.38 -5.55
N VAL A 10 11.65 7.79 -6.65
CA VAL A 10 10.70 6.68 -6.69
C VAL A 10 11.02 5.83 -7.92
N LEU A 11 10.94 4.51 -7.76
CA LEU A 11 10.87 3.55 -8.86
C LEU A 11 9.47 2.92 -8.85
N ILE A 12 8.75 3.03 -9.96
CA ILE A 12 7.41 2.44 -10.10
C ILE A 12 7.55 1.16 -10.93
N ALA A 13 7.26 0.02 -10.32
CA ALA A 13 7.18 -1.25 -11.02
C ALA A 13 5.84 -1.34 -11.77
N ILE A 14 5.90 -1.64 -13.07
CA ILE A 14 4.73 -1.78 -13.94
C ILE A 14 4.75 -3.18 -14.56
N GLY A 15 3.64 -3.90 -14.46
CA GLY A 15 3.50 -5.25 -15.00
C GLY A 15 2.06 -5.76 -14.87
N HIS A 16 1.77 -6.91 -15.46
CA HIS A 16 0.46 -7.55 -15.29
C HIS A 16 0.29 -8.04 -13.84
N PRO A 17 -0.83 -7.75 -13.17
CA PRO A 17 -1.04 -8.17 -11.79
C PRO A 17 -1.20 -9.70 -11.69
N ALA A 18 -0.41 -10.34 -10.82
CA ALA A 18 -0.51 -11.77 -10.56
C ALA A 18 -1.48 -12.12 -9.40
N HIS A 19 -1.85 -11.13 -8.57
CA HIS A 19 -2.67 -11.32 -7.39
C HIS A 19 -3.64 -10.16 -7.19
N GLN A 20 -4.78 -10.44 -6.54
CA GLN A 20 -5.73 -9.43 -6.11
C GLN A 20 -5.45 -9.01 -4.67
N SER A 21 -5.57 -7.71 -4.39
CA SER A 21 -5.51 -7.15 -3.03
C SER A 21 -6.90 -6.72 -2.57
N THR A 22 -7.22 -7.01 -1.32
CA THR A 22 -8.51 -6.69 -0.68
C THR A 22 -8.31 -5.61 0.38
N ILE A 23 -9.12 -4.55 0.29
CA ILE A 23 -9.15 -3.51 1.31
C ILE A 23 -9.99 -4.00 2.49
N VAL A 24 -9.45 -3.86 3.71
CA VAL A 24 -10.15 -4.22 4.95
C VAL A 24 -10.11 -3.05 5.95
N PRO A 25 -11.08 -2.97 6.87
CA PRO A 25 -11.04 -1.97 7.94
C PRO A 25 -9.77 -2.11 8.79
N ALA A 26 -9.11 -0.99 9.08
CA ALA A 26 -7.96 -0.97 9.98
C ALA A 26 -8.36 -1.42 11.40
N GLN A 27 -7.58 -2.35 11.94
CA GLN A 27 -7.64 -2.75 13.34
C GLN A 27 -6.50 -2.07 14.11
N LYS A 28 -5.82 -2.79 15.01
CA LYS A 28 -4.68 -2.25 15.79
C LYS A 28 -3.45 -1.95 14.92
N SER A 29 -3.27 -2.65 13.80
CA SER A 29 -2.12 -2.51 12.88
C SER A 29 -2.57 -2.07 11.48
N LEU A 30 -1.69 -1.33 10.80
CA LEU A 30 -1.81 -0.96 9.38
C LEU A 30 -0.86 -1.75 8.47
N ALA A 31 -0.11 -2.69 9.02
CA ALA A 31 0.71 -3.60 8.22
C ALA A 31 -0.20 -4.44 7.32
N TYR A 32 0.14 -4.54 6.04
CA TYR A 32 -0.50 -5.50 5.15
C TYR A 32 -0.16 -6.91 5.60
N TYR A 33 -1.02 -7.87 5.26
CA TYR A 33 -0.80 -9.28 5.59
C TYR A 33 -1.38 -10.17 4.50
N GLN A 34 -1.04 -11.46 4.59
CA GLN A 34 -1.46 -12.48 3.67
C GLN A 34 -2.11 -13.62 4.46
N ASP A 35 -3.13 -14.24 3.90
CA ASP A 35 -3.70 -15.47 4.47
C ASP A 35 -2.97 -16.73 3.96
N GLU A 36 -3.44 -17.89 4.41
CA GLU A 36 -2.89 -19.20 4.00
C GLU A 36 -3.15 -19.50 2.51
N GLN A 37 -4.13 -18.84 1.90
CA GLN A 37 -4.53 -18.99 0.49
C GLN A 37 -3.85 -17.95 -0.42
N HIS A 38 -2.87 -17.22 0.11
CA HIS A 38 -2.12 -16.18 -0.58
C HIS A 38 -2.92 -14.94 -1.02
N HIS A 39 -4.08 -14.65 -0.42
CA HIS A 39 -4.78 -13.39 -0.64
C HIS A 39 -4.13 -12.24 0.14
N PHE A 40 -4.01 -11.08 -0.51
CA PHE A 40 -3.41 -9.90 0.09
C PHE A 40 -4.47 -9.01 0.73
N TYR A 41 -4.24 -8.61 1.98
CA TYR A 41 -5.14 -7.73 2.72
C TYR A 41 -4.44 -6.43 3.10
N VAL A 42 -5.10 -5.30 2.79
CA VAL A 42 -4.57 -3.96 3.02
C VAL A 42 -5.49 -3.21 3.99
N PRO A 43 -5.09 -3.07 5.27
CA PRO A 43 -5.89 -2.34 6.24
C PRO A 43 -5.95 -0.84 5.93
N LYS A 44 -7.15 -0.25 5.99
CA LYS A 44 -7.38 1.19 5.76
C LYS A 44 -8.17 1.83 6.91
N LYS A 45 -7.74 3.01 7.32
CA LYS A 45 -8.47 3.83 8.30
C LYS A 45 -9.80 4.27 7.70
N ALA A 46 -10.83 4.32 8.54
CA ALA A 46 -12.11 4.92 8.17
C ALA A 46 -11.94 6.42 7.86
N LEU A 47 -12.75 6.94 6.94
CA LEU A 47 -12.71 8.34 6.50
C LEU A 47 -12.82 9.32 7.67
N SER A 48 -13.72 9.05 8.61
CA SER A 48 -13.94 9.86 9.82
C SER A 48 -12.73 9.94 10.75
N LYS A 49 -11.71 9.09 10.57
CA LYS A 49 -10.46 9.10 11.33
C LYS A 49 -9.32 9.85 10.64
N ILE A 50 -9.52 10.29 9.39
CA ILE A 50 -8.48 10.95 8.58
C ILE A 50 -8.91 12.35 8.13
N VAL A 51 -10.21 12.61 8.01
CA VAL A 51 -10.71 13.95 7.70
C VAL A 51 -10.81 14.74 8.99
N THR A 52 -10.13 15.88 9.05
CA THR A 52 -10.41 16.96 10.00
C THR A 52 -11.10 18.06 9.22
N ILE A 53 -12.35 18.35 9.57
CA ILE A 53 -13.05 19.52 9.02
C ILE A 53 -12.55 20.72 9.83
N LEU A 54 -11.84 21.62 9.15
CA LEU A 54 -11.38 22.90 9.71
C LEU A 54 -12.47 23.96 9.60
#